data_AF-A0A7V2S4M1-F1
#
_entry.id   AF-A0A7V2S4M1-F1
#
_cell.length_a   1.000
_cell.length_b   1.000
_cell.length_c   1.000
_cell.angle_alpha   90.00
_cell.angle_beta   90.00
_cell.angle_gamma   90.00
#
_symmetry.space_group_name_H-M   'P 1'
#
loop_
_entity.id
_entity.type
_entity.pdbx_description
1 polymer ?
#
loop_
_entity_poly.entity_id
_entity_poly.type
_entity_poly.pdbx_seq_one_letter_code
_entity_poly.pdbx_strand_id
1 'polypeptide(L)'
;MKLYPRSAFGRIAALIAILLLINQLIYYFSVSIYIIRPHWHQVVNLLASEVKIVFLDLENGIPKDVSKAFTTTTGIKVYDELGAKYAGLDNAVYYKSISDEMSEALGQPTEVRLQEGKQLFAWVKAPVKQDLWVKLPMAQLNDQYPPQLLIYLTAITLLSVLGGWLFARQISRPLRRLQFAARELGRGDEPGNLKEQGSSEMIAVTRAFNQMAQDVHQLEEDRTLLLAGISHDLRTPLTRIRLATEFLPDNDADIRDGIIRDTEDMDAIIQQFISYVRDGRDEPRIWQDPNKLIEQVIESFNSSGRVESHLKPLPNLKLRTLGGKRMIGNLIQNALR
;
A
#
# COMPACT_ATOMS: atom_id res chain seq x y z
N MET A 1 -2.95 1.24 -20.88
CA MET A 1 -2.40 1.44 -19.52
C MET A 1 -3.35 0.82 -18.51
N LYS A 2 -2.92 -0.14 -17.68
CA LYS A 2 -3.77 -0.74 -16.64
C LYS A 2 -3.76 0.17 -15.41
N LEU A 3 -4.83 0.94 -15.22
CA LEU A 3 -5.04 1.87 -14.09
C LEU A 3 -5.20 1.17 -12.72
N TYR A 4 -5.33 -0.16 -12.70
CA TYR A 4 -5.56 -0.91 -11.46
C TYR A 4 -4.26 -1.46 -10.86
N PRO A 5 -3.93 -1.10 -9.60
CA PRO A 5 -2.79 -1.67 -8.91
C PRO A 5 -2.99 -3.18 -8.67
N ARG A 6 -1.93 -3.96 -8.94
CA ARG A 6 -1.93 -5.41 -8.75
C ARG A 6 -1.74 -5.83 -7.29
N SER A 7 -1.14 -4.99 -6.46
CA SER A 7 -0.93 -5.29 -5.04
C SER A 7 -2.20 -5.05 -4.22
N ALA A 8 -2.44 -5.89 -3.21
CA ALA A 8 -3.51 -5.67 -2.23
C ALA A 8 -3.42 -4.27 -1.59
N PHE A 9 -2.20 -3.79 -1.35
CA PHE A 9 -1.90 -2.41 -0.94
C PHE A 9 -2.57 -1.37 -1.85
N GLY A 10 -2.28 -1.43 -3.16
CA GLY A 10 -2.78 -0.42 -4.06
C GLY A 10 -4.29 -0.52 -4.25
N ARG A 11 -4.87 -1.73 -4.15
CA ARG A 11 -6.33 -1.92 -4.20
C ARG A 11 -7.04 -1.28 -3.02
N ILE A 12 -6.55 -1.51 -1.79
CA ILE A 12 -7.15 -0.92 -0.58
C ILE A 12 -6.98 0.60 -0.59
N ALA A 13 -5.78 1.10 -0.90
CA ALA A 13 -5.53 2.52 -1.00
C ALA A 13 -6.39 3.19 -2.09
N ALA A 14 -6.52 2.56 -3.26
CA ALA A 14 -7.39 3.06 -4.32
C ALA A 14 -8.88 3.02 -3.93
N LEU A 15 -9.33 1.96 -3.23
CA LEU A 15 -10.72 1.87 -2.77
C LEU A 15 -11.03 2.98 -1.78
N ILE A 16 -10.16 3.20 -0.79
CA ILE A 16 -10.32 4.30 0.18
C ILE A 16 -10.33 5.64 -0.57
N ALA A 17 -9.37 5.88 -1.46
CA ALA A 17 -9.31 7.12 -2.24
C ALA A 17 -10.57 7.35 -3.10
N ILE A 18 -11.06 6.32 -3.78
CA ILE A 18 -12.28 6.38 -4.60
C ILE A 18 -13.50 6.65 -3.71
N LEU A 19 -13.64 5.95 -2.59
CA LEU A 19 -14.78 6.11 -1.68
C LEU A 19 -14.82 7.51 -1.06
N LEU A 20 -13.65 8.06 -0.74
CA LEU A 20 -13.52 9.45 -0.29
C LEU A 20 -13.86 10.44 -1.40
N LEU A 21 -13.41 10.20 -2.63
CA LEU A 21 -13.73 11.07 -3.78
C LEU A 21 -15.23 11.06 -4.05
N ILE A 22 -15.88 9.89 -4.01
CA ILE A 22 -17.33 9.75 -4.12
C ILE A 22 -18.03 10.54 -3.00
N ASN A 23 -17.59 10.37 -1.75
CA ASN A 23 -18.15 11.12 -0.62
C ASN A 23 -18.01 12.64 -0.82
N GLN A 24 -16.85 13.09 -1.30
CA GLN A 24 -16.58 14.49 -1.59
C GLN A 24 -17.49 15.05 -2.68
N LEU A 25 -17.70 14.28 -3.75
CA LEU A 25 -18.62 14.66 -4.83
C LEU A 25 -20.06 14.73 -4.32
N ILE A 26 -20.50 13.73 -3.56
CA ILE A 26 -21.85 13.71 -2.96
C ILE A 26 -22.03 14.95 -2.08
N TYR A 27 -21.06 15.26 -1.22
CA TYR A 27 -21.12 16.43 -0.37
C TYR A 27 -21.19 17.73 -1.19
N TYR A 28 -20.32 17.88 -2.21
CA TYR A 28 -20.32 19.04 -3.09
C TYR A 28 -21.67 19.22 -3.81
N PHE A 29 -22.20 18.16 -4.41
CA PHE A 29 -23.52 18.18 -5.07
C PHE A 29 -24.64 18.48 -4.07
N SER A 30 -24.60 17.89 -2.88
CA SER A 30 -25.59 18.12 -1.83
C SER A 30 -25.61 19.57 -1.38
N VAL A 31 -24.44 20.15 -1.07
CA VAL A 31 -24.33 21.57 -0.72
C VAL A 31 -24.80 22.46 -1.87
N SER A 32 -24.42 22.15 -3.12
CA SER A 32 -24.82 22.92 -4.29
C SER A 32 -26.34 22.92 -4.50
N ILE A 33 -27.00 21.77 -4.38
CA ILE A 33 -28.44 21.64 -4.63
C ILE A 33 -29.27 22.11 -3.44
N TYR A 34 -28.90 21.74 -2.21
CA TYR A 34 -29.75 21.93 -1.03
C TYR A 34 -29.42 23.18 -0.22
N ILE A 35 -28.23 23.78 -0.38
CA ILE A 35 -27.85 24.98 0.36
C ILE A 35 -27.71 26.16 -0.59
N ILE A 36 -26.89 26.04 -1.64
CA ILE A 36 -26.58 27.16 -2.54
C ILE A 36 -27.83 27.59 -3.32
N ARG A 37 -28.49 26.67 -4.04
CA ARG A 37 -29.66 26.99 -4.88
C ARG A 37 -30.83 27.64 -4.11
N PRO A 38 -31.33 27.09 -2.98
CA PRO A 38 -32.41 27.73 -2.25
C PRO A 38 -32.00 29.05 -1.58
N HIS A 39 -30.73 29.21 -1.19
CA HIS A 39 -30.22 30.49 -0.67
C HIS A 39 -30.26 31.59 -1.74
N TRP A 40 -29.85 31.28 -2.98
CA TRP A 40 -29.99 32.21 -4.11
C TRP A 40 -31.44 32.63 -4.34
N HIS A 41 -32.37 31.67 -4.21
CA HIS A 41 -33.79 31.98 -4.34
C HIS A 41 -34.29 33.00 -3.31
N GLN A 42 -33.81 32.90 -2.06
CA GLN A 42 -34.17 33.86 -1.03
C GLN A 42 -33.57 35.24 -1.29
N VAL A 43 -32.30 35.29 -1.73
CA VAL A 43 -31.61 36.56 -2.02
C VAL A 43 -32.28 37.30 -3.17
N VAL A 44 -32.61 36.62 -4.27
CA VAL A 44 -33.28 37.25 -5.41
C VAL A 44 -34.65 37.80 -5.00
N ASN A 45 -35.43 37.07 -4.21
CA ASN A 45 -36.74 37.54 -3.73
C ASN A 45 -36.64 38.75 -2.80
N LEU A 46 -35.64 38.81 -1.91
CA LEU A 46 -35.39 39.98 -1.07
C LEU A 46 -35.05 41.21 -1.92
N LEU A 47 -34.15 41.04 -2.89
CA LEU A 47 -33.76 42.12 -3.79
C LEU A 47 -34.91 42.55 -4.71
N ALA A 48 -35.72 41.60 -5.19
CA ALA A 48 -36.93 41.90 -5.95
C ALA A 48 -37.91 42.74 -5.13
N SER A 49 -38.07 42.45 -3.83
CA SER A 49 -38.90 43.26 -2.93
C SER A 49 -38.36 44.68 -2.78
N GLU A 50 -37.05 44.87 -2.59
CA GLU A 50 -36.42 46.20 -2.51
C GLU A 50 -36.58 46.97 -3.83
N VAL A 51 -36.33 46.30 -4.95
CA VAL A 51 -36.45 46.86 -6.29
C VAL A 51 -37.91 47.22 -6.61
N LYS A 52 -38.88 46.41 -6.19
CA LYS A 52 -40.31 46.69 -6.34
C LYS A 52 -40.72 47.96 -5.60
N ILE A 53 -40.15 48.23 -4.43
CA ILE A 53 -40.38 49.49 -3.69
C ILE A 53 -39.87 50.68 -4.52
N VAL A 54 -38.68 50.56 -5.12
CA VAL A 54 -38.10 51.60 -6.00
C VAL A 54 -38.93 51.81 -7.26
N PHE A 55 -39.49 50.74 -7.84
CA PHE A 55 -40.35 50.85 -9.01
C PHE A 55 -41.72 51.47 -8.71
N LEU A 56 -42.33 51.11 -7.57
CA LEU A 56 -43.55 51.76 -7.07
C LEU A 56 -43.32 53.25 -6.78
N ASP A 57 -42.13 53.62 -6.30
CA ASP A 57 -41.69 55.00 -6.09
C ASP A 57 -41.59 55.78 -7.43
N LEU A 58 -40.94 55.18 -8.43
CA LEU A 58 -40.77 55.77 -9.77
C LEU A 58 -42.08 56.02 -10.53
N GLU A 59 -43.12 55.22 -10.27
CA GLU A 59 -44.43 55.34 -10.92
C GLU A 59 -45.32 56.40 -10.26
N ASN A 60 -45.16 56.64 -8.95
CA ASN A 60 -46.04 57.52 -8.16
C ASN A 60 -45.45 58.92 -7.87
N GLY A 61 -44.20 59.20 -8.26
CA GLY A 61 -43.64 60.55 -8.25
C GLY A 61 -43.33 61.10 -6.85
N ILE A 62 -42.44 60.44 -6.11
CA ILE A 62 -42.06 60.83 -4.75
C ILE A 62 -41.19 62.12 -4.73
N PRO A 63 -41.30 62.98 -3.68
CA PRO A 63 -40.42 64.14 -3.47
C PRO A 63 -38.92 63.78 -3.45
N LYS A 64 -38.10 64.62 -4.09
CA LYS A 64 -36.64 64.43 -4.26
C LYS A 64 -35.87 64.16 -2.96
N ASP A 65 -36.37 64.64 -1.83
CA ASP A 65 -35.73 64.48 -0.52
C ASP A 65 -35.79 63.03 -0.01
N VAL A 66 -36.88 62.31 -0.29
CA VAL A 66 -37.06 60.90 0.08
C VAL A 66 -36.22 59.99 -0.82
N SER A 67 -36.16 60.28 -2.12
CA SER A 67 -35.30 59.55 -3.07
C SER A 67 -33.81 59.68 -2.72
N LYS A 68 -33.38 60.87 -2.28
CA LYS A 68 -32.00 61.12 -1.85
C LYS A 68 -31.68 60.40 -0.52
N ALA A 69 -32.62 60.40 0.43
CA ALA A 69 -32.47 59.63 1.66
C ALA A 69 -32.41 58.12 1.38
N PHE A 70 -33.31 57.61 0.53
CA PHE A 70 -33.36 56.21 0.13
C PHE A 70 -32.06 55.74 -0.54
N THR A 71 -31.52 56.54 -1.47
CA THR A 71 -30.23 56.28 -2.13
C THR A 71 -29.07 56.22 -1.14
N THR A 72 -29.10 57.11 -0.13
CA THR A 72 -28.03 57.21 0.87
C THR A 72 -28.06 56.04 1.87
N THR A 73 -29.25 55.52 2.18
CA THR A 73 -29.44 54.42 3.14
C THR A 73 -29.30 53.03 2.50
N THR A 74 -29.84 52.82 1.31
CA THR A 74 -29.84 51.50 0.65
C THR A 74 -28.68 51.30 -0.33
N GLY A 75 -28.06 52.40 -0.80
CA GLY A 75 -27.06 52.36 -1.86
C GLY A 75 -27.63 52.08 -3.25
N ILE A 76 -28.96 51.93 -3.40
CA ILE A 76 -29.63 51.71 -4.68
C ILE A 76 -29.63 53.01 -5.48
N LYS A 77 -29.19 52.94 -6.75
CA LYS A 77 -29.12 54.09 -7.66
C LYS A 77 -29.87 53.79 -8.95
N VAL A 78 -30.62 54.78 -9.43
CA VAL A 78 -31.33 54.70 -10.72
C VAL A 78 -30.55 55.49 -11.75
N TYR A 79 -30.31 54.88 -12.90
CA TYR A 79 -29.62 55.45 -14.04
C TYR A 79 -30.51 55.39 -15.27
N ASP A 80 -30.39 56.38 -16.15
CA ASP A 80 -30.85 56.27 -17.53
C ASP A 80 -29.88 55.39 -18.34
N GLU A 81 -30.25 55.00 -19.57
CA GLU A 81 -29.44 54.11 -20.39
C GLU A 81 -28.01 54.64 -20.63
N LEU A 82 -27.86 55.94 -20.86
CA LEU A 82 -26.56 56.59 -21.05
C LEU A 82 -25.75 56.62 -19.74
N GLY A 83 -26.36 57.04 -18.64
CA GLY A 83 -25.72 57.07 -17.32
C GLY A 83 -25.33 55.69 -16.82
N ALA A 84 -26.10 54.65 -17.16
CA ALA A 84 -25.81 53.27 -16.81
C ALA A 84 -24.54 52.77 -17.52
N LYS A 85 -24.38 53.08 -18.81
CA LYS A 85 -23.16 52.78 -19.58
C LYS A 85 -21.93 53.44 -18.96
N TYR A 86 -21.99 54.74 -18.66
CA TYR A 86 -20.90 55.45 -17.98
C TYR A 86 -20.60 54.90 -16.58
N ALA A 87 -21.61 54.41 -15.87
CA ALA A 87 -21.48 53.82 -14.54
C ALA A 87 -21.04 52.34 -14.56
N GLY A 88 -20.76 51.77 -15.74
CA GLY A 88 -20.13 50.46 -15.92
C GLY A 88 -21.06 49.31 -16.33
N LEU A 89 -22.26 49.59 -16.85
CA LEU A 89 -23.19 48.57 -17.37
C LEU A 89 -22.57 47.72 -18.50
N ASP A 90 -21.69 48.29 -19.32
CA ASP A 90 -21.04 47.56 -20.43
C ASP A 90 -20.07 46.46 -19.93
N ASN A 91 -19.61 46.57 -18.69
CA ASN A 91 -18.79 45.54 -18.04
C ASN A 91 -19.63 44.50 -17.28
N ALA A 92 -20.96 44.60 -17.33
CA ALA A 92 -21.87 43.70 -16.63
C ALA A 92 -22.27 42.52 -17.53
N VAL A 93 -22.24 41.31 -16.96
CA VAL A 93 -22.57 40.05 -17.66
C VAL A 93 -24.03 39.69 -17.41
N TYR A 94 -24.76 39.34 -18.47
CA TYR A 94 -26.14 38.86 -18.39
C TYR A 94 -26.19 37.43 -17.85
N TYR A 95 -27.04 37.19 -16.85
CA TYR A 95 -27.29 35.86 -16.28
C TYR A 95 -28.75 35.49 -16.45
N LYS A 96 -29.00 34.47 -17.29
CA LYS A 96 -30.35 34.02 -17.63
C LYS A 96 -31.13 33.54 -16.40
N SER A 97 -30.52 32.68 -15.58
CA SER A 97 -31.19 32.12 -14.39
C SER A 97 -31.66 33.19 -13.41
N ILE A 98 -30.84 34.21 -13.18
CA ILE A 98 -31.16 35.32 -12.26
C ILE A 98 -32.23 36.23 -12.87
N SER A 99 -32.16 36.46 -14.19
CA SER A 99 -33.16 37.27 -14.90
C SER A 99 -34.54 36.62 -14.93
N ASP A 100 -34.59 35.31 -15.21
CA ASP A 100 -35.84 34.53 -15.21
C ASP A 100 -36.49 34.58 -13.83
N GLU A 101 -35.68 34.38 -12.78
CA GLU A 101 -36.15 34.37 -11.40
C GLU A 101 -36.57 35.77 -10.89
N MET A 102 -35.79 36.80 -11.20
CA MET A 102 -36.16 38.20 -10.89
C MET A 102 -37.43 38.60 -11.63
N SER A 103 -37.62 38.14 -12.87
CA SER A 103 -38.84 38.39 -13.65
C SER A 103 -40.06 37.74 -13.00
N GLU A 104 -39.91 36.51 -12.49
CA GLU A 104 -40.97 35.82 -11.76
C GLU A 104 -41.32 36.54 -10.45
N ALA A 105 -40.31 36.97 -9.68
CA ALA A 105 -40.50 37.68 -8.42
C ALA A 105 -41.14 39.07 -8.58
N LEU A 106 -40.79 39.79 -9.65
CA LEU A 106 -41.36 41.10 -9.98
C LEU A 106 -42.69 41.00 -10.72
N GLY A 107 -43.04 39.83 -11.27
CA GLY A 107 -44.24 39.60 -12.08
C GLY A 107 -44.18 40.21 -13.49
N GLN A 108 -43.02 40.70 -13.93
CA GLN A 108 -42.80 41.30 -15.25
C GLN A 108 -41.42 40.92 -15.80
N PRO A 109 -41.25 40.80 -17.13
CA PRO A 109 -39.95 40.48 -17.73
C PRO A 109 -38.91 41.57 -17.45
N THR A 110 -37.81 41.18 -16.82
CA THR A 110 -36.72 42.07 -16.43
C THR A 110 -35.37 41.44 -16.74
N GLU A 111 -34.46 42.25 -17.26
CA GLU A 111 -33.08 41.84 -17.51
C GLU A 111 -32.21 42.14 -16.29
N VAL A 112 -31.44 41.14 -15.84
CA VAL A 112 -30.47 41.30 -14.77
C VAL A 112 -29.05 41.03 -15.30
N ARG A 113 -28.16 42.00 -15.07
CA ARG A 113 -26.72 41.87 -15.35
C ARG A 113 -25.93 42.02 -14.07
N LEU A 114 -24.88 41.22 -13.90
CA LEU A 114 -23.97 41.33 -12.76
C LEU A 114 -22.66 41.99 -13.19
N GLN A 115 -22.26 43.02 -12.47
CA GLN A 115 -20.98 43.67 -12.63
C GLN A 115 -20.04 43.22 -11.50
N GLU A 116 -18.98 42.50 -11.88
CA GLU A 116 -17.94 42.04 -10.96
C GLU A 116 -16.82 43.08 -10.87
N GLY A 117 -16.42 43.44 -9.65
CA GLY A 117 -15.42 44.46 -9.36
C GLY A 117 -14.91 44.32 -7.92
N LYS A 118 -14.56 45.43 -7.24
CA LYS A 118 -14.25 45.38 -5.79
C LYS A 118 -15.46 44.97 -4.93
N GLN A 119 -16.66 45.19 -5.45
CA GLN A 119 -17.94 44.75 -4.89
C GLN A 119 -18.82 44.26 -6.05
N LEU A 120 -19.65 43.25 -5.79
CA LEU A 120 -20.61 42.75 -6.77
C LEU A 120 -21.82 43.68 -6.83
N PHE A 121 -22.18 44.14 -8.02
CA PHE A 121 -23.40 44.93 -8.26
C PHE A 121 -24.34 44.19 -9.20
N ALA A 122 -25.63 44.23 -8.91
CA ALA A 122 -26.66 43.82 -9.86
C ALA A 122 -27.27 45.05 -10.54
N TRP A 123 -27.41 44.95 -11.85
CA TRP A 123 -28.09 45.89 -12.71
C TRP A 123 -29.40 45.27 -13.13
N VAL A 124 -30.50 45.91 -12.76
CA VAL A 124 -31.85 45.41 -13.00
C VAL A 124 -32.56 46.42 -13.90
N LYS A 125 -33.00 45.97 -15.08
CA LYS A 125 -33.73 46.81 -16.02
C LYS A 125 -35.16 47.04 -15.53
N ALA A 126 -35.60 48.30 -15.48
CA ALA A 126 -36.94 48.61 -15.02
C ALA A 126 -37.99 48.09 -16.03
N PRO A 127 -38.97 47.26 -15.59
CA PRO A 127 -39.90 46.62 -16.52
C PRO A 127 -40.95 47.61 -17.08
N VAL A 128 -41.36 48.60 -16.27
CA VAL A 128 -42.35 49.63 -16.66
C VAL A 128 -41.74 50.73 -17.53
N LYS A 129 -40.49 51.11 -17.25
CA LYS A 129 -39.77 52.19 -17.95
C LYS A 129 -38.42 51.69 -18.44
N GLN A 130 -38.44 51.04 -19.61
CA GLN A 130 -37.32 50.26 -20.16
C GLN A 130 -36.02 51.07 -20.42
N ASP A 131 -36.06 52.39 -20.29
CA ASP A 131 -34.91 53.28 -20.41
C ASP A 131 -34.15 53.47 -19.09
N LEU A 132 -34.63 52.86 -18.00
CA LEU A 132 -34.02 52.97 -16.66
C LEU A 132 -33.40 51.66 -16.18
N TRP A 133 -32.25 51.81 -15.54
CA TRP A 133 -31.50 50.75 -14.89
C TRP A 133 -31.34 51.04 -13.40
N VAL A 134 -31.64 50.05 -12.58
CA VAL A 134 -31.42 50.09 -11.14
C VAL A 134 -30.12 49.37 -10.82
N LYS A 135 -29.18 50.07 -10.21
CA LYS A 135 -27.93 49.51 -9.69
C LYS A 135 -28.08 49.26 -8.20
N LEU A 136 -27.93 48.01 -7.77
CA LEU A 136 -28.03 47.60 -6.38
C LEU A 136 -26.72 46.91 -5.94
N PRO A 137 -26.17 47.27 -4.76
CA PRO A 137 -25.03 46.57 -4.18
C PRO A 137 -25.45 45.19 -3.70
N MET A 138 -24.77 44.14 -4.16
CA MET A 138 -24.97 42.77 -3.68
C MET A 138 -24.13 42.51 -2.42
N ALA A 139 -24.12 43.46 -1.49
CA ALA A 139 -23.24 43.46 -0.32
C ALA A 139 -23.45 42.24 0.59
N GLN A 140 -24.63 41.63 0.57
CA GLN A 140 -24.98 40.47 1.39
C GLN A 140 -24.45 39.14 0.83
N LEU A 141 -24.04 39.08 -0.45
CA LEU A 141 -23.56 37.83 -1.06
C LEU A 141 -22.05 37.60 -0.91
N ASN A 142 -21.27 38.66 -0.77
CA ASN A 142 -19.80 38.58 -0.76
C ASN A 142 -19.24 37.97 0.54
N ASP A 143 -19.98 38.07 1.65
CA ASP A 143 -19.57 37.56 2.97
C ASP A 143 -20.13 36.15 3.30
N GLN A 144 -20.98 35.58 2.43
CA GLN A 144 -21.78 34.40 2.79
C GLN A 144 -21.30 33.07 2.20
N TYR A 145 -20.34 33.08 1.28
CA TYR A 145 -19.59 31.87 0.88
C TYR A 145 -18.20 31.91 1.50
N PRO A 146 -18.05 31.54 2.78
CA PRO A 146 -16.75 31.60 3.41
C PRO A 146 -15.80 30.64 2.66
N PRO A 147 -14.58 31.08 2.29
CA PRO A 147 -13.56 30.20 1.69
C PRO A 147 -13.23 28.99 2.59
N GLN A 148 -13.67 29.04 3.85
CA GLN A 148 -13.68 27.96 4.82
C GLN A 148 -14.24 26.65 4.27
N LEU A 149 -15.31 26.64 3.45
CA LEU A 149 -15.88 25.38 2.94
C LEU A 149 -14.91 24.66 1.99
N LEU A 150 -14.24 25.39 1.10
CA LEU A 150 -13.18 24.84 0.24
C LEU A 150 -11.97 24.39 1.06
N ILE A 151 -11.60 25.14 2.11
CA ILE A 151 -10.53 24.76 3.03
C ILE A 151 -10.87 23.47 3.79
N TYR A 152 -12.10 23.32 4.30
CA TYR A 152 -12.53 22.09 4.97
C TYR A 152 -12.55 20.91 4.01
N LEU A 153 -13.05 21.10 2.80
CA LEU A 153 -13.07 20.05 1.78
C LEU A 153 -11.67 19.58 1.40
N THR A 154 -10.75 20.52 1.16
CA THR A 154 -9.36 20.18 0.86
C THR A 154 -8.67 19.52 2.06
N ALA A 155 -8.88 20.02 3.28
CA ALA A 155 -8.32 19.43 4.50
C ALA A 155 -8.82 17.99 4.74
N ILE A 156 -10.12 17.74 4.61
CA ILE A 156 -10.71 16.39 4.76
C ILE A 156 -10.15 15.44 3.72
N THR A 157 -10.03 15.88 2.46
CA THR A 157 -9.45 15.07 1.38
C THR A 157 -8.00 14.68 1.72
N LEU A 158 -7.20 15.66 2.14
CA LEU A 158 -5.77 15.47 2.40
C LEU A 158 -5.53 14.57 3.63
N LEU A 159 -6.29 14.78 4.71
CA LEU A 159 -6.27 13.92 5.90
C LEU A 159 -6.66 12.49 5.57
N SER A 160 -7.66 12.30 4.71
CA SER A 160 -8.16 10.98 4.38
C SER A 160 -7.20 10.21 3.47
N VAL A 161 -6.54 10.88 2.52
CA VAL A 161 -5.45 10.29 1.72
C VAL A 161 -4.27 9.90 2.62
N LEU A 162 -3.88 10.77 3.55
CA LEU A 162 -2.79 10.51 4.48
C LEU A 162 -3.11 9.34 5.43
N GLY A 163 -4.33 9.30 5.97
CA GLY A 163 -4.83 8.19 6.80
C GLY A 163 -4.86 6.87 6.04
N GLY A 164 -5.39 6.85 4.82
CA GLY A 164 -5.39 5.66 3.95
C GLY A 164 -3.98 5.17 3.63
N TRP A 165 -3.04 6.08 3.37
CA TRP A 165 -1.64 5.73 3.13
C TRP A 165 -0.97 5.13 4.36
N LEU A 166 -1.16 5.72 5.55
CA LEU A 166 -0.62 5.21 6.81
C LEU A 166 -1.17 3.82 7.13
N PHE A 167 -2.49 3.65 7.04
CA PHE A 167 -3.16 2.38 7.31
C PHE A 167 -2.68 1.28 6.36
N ALA A 168 -2.63 1.57 5.05
CA ALA A 168 -2.17 0.61 4.06
C ALA A 168 -0.69 0.25 4.26
N ARG A 169 0.16 1.21 4.65
CA ARG A 169 1.57 0.97 4.98
C ARG A 169 1.73 0.10 6.23
N GLN A 170 0.88 0.28 7.24
CA GLN A 170 0.90 -0.48 8.48
C GLN A 170 0.56 -1.96 8.25
N ILE A 171 -0.40 -2.27 7.38
CA ILE A 171 -0.80 -3.65 7.05
C ILE A 171 0.19 -4.32 6.07
N SER A 172 0.70 -3.58 5.07
CA SER A 172 1.48 -4.18 3.99
C SER A 172 2.90 -4.57 4.40
N ARG A 173 3.51 -3.85 5.35
CA ARG A 173 4.86 -4.14 5.84
C ARG A 173 4.98 -5.53 6.50
N PRO A 174 4.15 -5.91 7.50
CA PRO A 174 4.26 -7.22 8.14
C PRO A 174 3.95 -8.37 7.18
N LEU A 175 2.97 -8.23 6.29
CA LEU A 175 2.66 -9.24 5.26
C LEU A 175 3.85 -9.55 4.35
N ARG A 176 4.60 -8.53 3.92
CA ARG A 176 5.82 -8.74 3.12
C ARG A 176 6.91 -9.48 3.88
N ARG A 177 7.04 -9.24 5.20
CA ARG A 177 7.99 -9.96 6.04
C ARG A 177 7.61 -11.43 6.17
N LEU A 178 6.34 -11.71 6.45
CA LEU A 178 5.81 -13.09 6.48
C LEU A 178 6.03 -13.81 5.14
N GLN A 179 5.77 -13.14 4.02
CA GLN A 179 6.01 -13.70 2.70
C GLN A 179 7.49 -14.06 2.48
N PHE A 180 8.41 -13.22 2.95
CA PHE A 180 9.85 -13.47 2.82
C PHE A 180 10.27 -14.65 3.71
N ALA A 181 9.87 -14.64 4.98
CA ALA A 181 10.16 -15.71 5.93
C ALA A 181 9.59 -17.07 5.49
N ALA A 182 8.36 -17.09 4.94
CA ALA A 182 7.77 -18.31 4.40
C ALA A 182 8.56 -18.87 3.19
N ARG A 183 9.18 -18.00 2.39
CA ARG A 183 10.06 -18.43 1.29
C ARG A 183 11.40 -18.92 1.78
N GLU A 184 11.95 -18.35 2.86
CA GLU A 184 13.15 -18.86 3.52
C GLU A 184 12.90 -20.25 4.10
N LEU A 185 11.81 -20.42 4.86
CA LEU A 185 11.39 -21.72 5.38
C LEU A 185 11.18 -22.75 4.27
N GLY A 186 10.51 -22.36 3.18
CA GLY A 186 10.28 -23.24 2.03
C GLY A 186 11.56 -23.62 1.27
N ARG A 187 12.69 -22.94 1.50
CA ARG A 187 14.01 -23.31 0.98
C ARG A 187 14.84 -24.15 1.96
N GLY A 188 14.31 -24.41 3.15
CA GLY A 188 15.03 -25.08 4.23
C GLY A 188 16.02 -24.16 4.95
N ASP A 189 15.90 -22.84 4.79
CA ASP A 189 16.61 -21.89 5.65
C ASP A 189 15.75 -21.62 6.89
N GLU A 190 16.37 -21.38 8.05
CA GLU A 190 15.65 -21.06 9.28
C GLU A 190 15.23 -19.58 9.28
N PRO A 191 13.94 -19.24 9.07
CA PRO A 191 13.51 -17.86 9.21
C PRO A 191 13.60 -17.48 10.69
N GLY A 192 14.44 -16.50 11.01
CA GLY A 192 14.52 -15.99 12.38
C GLY A 192 13.14 -15.57 12.93
N ASN A 193 12.96 -15.63 14.24
CA ASN A 193 11.67 -15.40 14.88
C ASN A 193 11.06 -14.03 14.49
N LEU A 194 9.89 -14.05 13.85
CA LEU A 194 9.24 -12.83 13.41
C LEU A 194 8.63 -12.10 14.60
N LYS A 195 8.89 -10.79 14.70
CA LYS A 195 8.30 -9.95 15.74
C LYS A 195 6.78 -9.88 15.59
N GLU A 196 6.05 -10.25 16.63
CA GLU A 196 4.60 -10.09 16.75
C GLU A 196 4.22 -8.61 16.81
N GLN A 197 3.83 -8.02 15.68
CA GLN A 197 3.51 -6.59 15.57
C GLN A 197 2.32 -6.37 14.63
N GLY A 198 1.49 -5.37 14.94
CA GLY A 198 0.35 -4.99 14.12
C GLY A 198 -0.98 -5.21 14.83
N SER A 199 -2.02 -5.49 14.06
CA SER A 199 -3.34 -5.82 14.61
C SER A 199 -3.35 -7.17 15.32
N SER A 200 -4.39 -7.43 16.10
CA SER A 200 -4.65 -8.72 16.76
C SER A 200 -4.56 -9.90 15.80
N GLU A 201 -5.14 -9.75 14.62
CA GLU A 201 -5.15 -10.78 13.57
C GLU A 201 -3.73 -11.01 13.04
N MET A 202 -2.96 -9.93 12.87
CA MET A 202 -1.59 -10.06 12.37
C MET A 202 -0.66 -10.70 13.40
N ILE A 203 -0.83 -10.38 14.68
CA ILE A 203 -0.13 -11.02 15.79
C ILE A 203 -0.48 -12.52 15.81
N ALA A 204 -1.75 -12.89 15.72
CA ALA A 204 -2.19 -14.28 15.72
C ALA A 204 -1.59 -15.08 14.55
N VAL A 205 -1.60 -14.53 13.32
CA VAL A 205 -0.98 -15.17 12.15
C VAL A 205 0.53 -15.28 12.30
N THR A 206 1.19 -14.24 12.80
CA THR A 206 2.64 -14.26 13.03
C THR A 206 3.03 -15.32 14.05
N ARG A 207 2.28 -15.42 15.15
CA ARG A 207 2.48 -16.44 16.18
C ARG A 207 2.29 -17.85 15.63
N ALA A 208 1.21 -18.08 14.87
CA ALA A 208 0.96 -19.37 14.22
C ALA A 208 2.07 -19.74 13.22
N PHE A 209 2.58 -18.77 12.47
CA PHE A 209 3.73 -18.99 11.58
C PHE A 209 5.00 -19.35 12.35
N ASN A 210 5.33 -18.63 13.42
CA ASN A 210 6.50 -18.91 14.24
C ASN A 210 6.42 -20.31 14.88
N GLN A 211 5.24 -20.70 15.38
CA GLN A 211 5.02 -22.05 15.90
C GLN A 211 5.23 -23.11 14.81
N MET A 212 4.63 -22.92 13.63
CA MET A 212 4.82 -23.84 12.50
C MET A 212 6.29 -23.95 12.08
N ALA A 213 7.04 -22.85 12.06
CA ALA A 213 8.46 -22.86 11.74
C ALA A 213 9.26 -23.67 12.78
N GLN A 214 8.93 -23.51 14.06
CA GLN A 214 9.55 -24.28 15.14
C GLN A 214 9.19 -25.77 15.05
N ASP A 215 7.93 -26.11 14.76
CA ASP A 215 7.47 -27.50 14.62
C ASP A 215 8.18 -28.19 13.44
N VAL A 216 8.35 -27.50 12.32
CA VAL A 216 9.12 -28.02 11.16
C VAL A 216 10.57 -28.27 11.54
N HIS A 217 11.21 -27.34 12.25
CA HIS A 217 12.58 -27.51 12.72
C HIS A 217 12.71 -28.72 13.65
N GLN A 218 11.81 -28.85 14.62
CA GLN A 218 11.78 -30.00 15.54
C GLN A 218 11.60 -31.32 14.80
N LEU A 219 10.71 -31.37 13.80
CA LEU A 219 10.52 -32.56 12.97
C LEU A 219 11.78 -32.95 12.17
N GLU A 220 12.57 -31.98 11.69
CA GLU A 220 13.85 -32.25 11.03
C GLU A 220 14.90 -32.79 12.02
N GLU A 221 14.97 -32.22 13.23
CA GLU A 221 15.86 -32.70 14.30
C GLU A 221 15.50 -34.13 14.73
N ASP A 222 14.22 -34.38 15.02
CA ASP A 222 13.70 -35.69 15.42
C ASP A 222 13.98 -36.75 14.35
N ARG A 223 13.76 -36.40 13.08
CA ARG A 223 14.09 -37.27 11.94
C ARG A 223 15.59 -37.61 11.91
N THR A 224 16.45 -36.63 12.18
CA THR A 224 17.91 -36.83 12.20
C THR A 224 18.33 -37.73 13.37
N LEU A 225 17.75 -37.52 14.55
CA LEU A 225 17.99 -38.34 15.74
C LEU A 225 17.52 -39.79 15.56
N LEU A 226 16.31 -39.99 15.03
CA LEU A 226 15.77 -41.32 14.74
C LEU A 226 16.65 -42.09 13.75
N LEU A 227 17.09 -41.43 12.68
CA LEU A 227 17.95 -42.07 11.68
C LEU A 227 19.32 -42.43 12.27
N ALA A 228 19.89 -41.58 13.13
CA ALA A 228 21.11 -41.91 13.87
C ALA A 228 20.94 -43.13 14.79
N GLY A 229 19.81 -43.23 15.50
CA GLY A 229 19.48 -44.36 16.36
C GLY A 229 19.34 -45.68 15.57
N ILE A 230 18.59 -45.65 14.46
CA ILE A 230 18.40 -46.84 13.60
C ILE A 230 19.75 -47.36 13.10
N SER A 231 20.67 -46.49 12.68
CA SER A 231 21.99 -46.94 12.20
C SER A 231 22.86 -47.55 13.29
N HIS A 232 22.80 -47.04 14.52
CA HIS A 232 23.45 -47.67 15.66
C HIS A 232 22.89 -49.09 15.89
N ASP A 233 21.57 -49.23 15.84
CA ASP A 233 20.88 -50.50 16.07
C ASP A 233 21.10 -51.51 14.93
N LEU A 234 21.35 -51.05 13.70
CA LEU A 234 21.73 -51.92 12.57
C LEU A 234 23.19 -52.37 12.60
N ARG A 235 24.10 -51.55 13.16
CA ARG A 235 25.52 -51.93 13.27
C ARG A 235 25.73 -53.10 14.23
N THR A 236 24.98 -53.14 15.32
CA THR A 236 25.08 -54.21 16.33
C THR A 236 24.87 -55.62 15.76
N PRO A 237 23.78 -55.93 15.04
CA PRO A 237 23.60 -57.23 14.41
C PRO A 237 24.58 -57.49 13.27
N LEU A 238 25.00 -56.47 12.50
CA LEU A 238 26.05 -56.63 11.48
C LEU A 238 27.38 -57.07 12.09
N THR A 239 27.80 -56.45 13.20
CA THR A 239 29.00 -56.87 13.93
C THR A 239 28.86 -58.29 14.47
N ARG A 240 27.68 -58.68 14.95
CA ARG A 240 27.42 -60.07 15.37
C ARG A 240 27.50 -61.07 14.22
N ILE A 241 26.93 -60.73 13.05
CA ILE A 241 27.04 -61.57 11.85
C ILE A 241 28.52 -61.73 11.50
N ARG A 242 29.28 -60.64 11.42
CA ARG A 242 30.73 -60.65 11.14
C ARG A 242 31.52 -61.53 12.12
N LEU A 243 31.25 -61.40 13.42
CA LEU A 243 31.90 -62.24 14.43
C LEU A 243 31.48 -63.71 14.32
N ALA A 244 30.22 -63.99 14.00
CA ALA A 244 29.73 -65.35 13.79
C ALA A 244 30.39 -66.02 12.57
N THR A 245 30.65 -65.27 11.51
CA THR A 245 31.36 -65.76 10.32
C THR A 245 32.80 -66.17 10.61
N GLU A 246 33.47 -65.58 11.60
CA GLU A 246 34.83 -65.97 11.99
C GLU A 246 34.90 -67.38 12.58
N PHE A 247 33.76 -67.96 13.02
CA PHE A 247 33.68 -69.33 13.52
C PHE A 247 33.33 -70.38 12.44
N LEU A 248 33.17 -69.98 11.17
CA LEU A 248 32.94 -70.93 10.09
C LEU A 248 34.20 -71.80 9.85
N PRO A 249 34.03 -73.10 9.59
CA PRO A 249 35.16 -74.01 9.37
C PRO A 249 35.90 -73.68 8.07
N ASP A 250 37.21 -73.96 8.03
CA ASP A 250 38.11 -73.50 6.96
C ASP A 250 37.78 -74.04 5.55
N ASN A 251 37.01 -75.12 5.46
CA ASN A 251 36.50 -75.66 4.19
C ASN A 251 35.45 -74.75 3.52
N ASP A 252 34.91 -73.76 4.24
CA ASP A 252 33.90 -72.80 3.76
C ASP A 252 34.48 -71.38 3.59
N ALA A 253 35.79 -71.25 3.34
CA ALA A 253 36.50 -69.97 3.23
C ALA A 253 35.83 -68.99 2.24
N ASP A 254 35.40 -69.47 1.07
CA ASP A 254 34.73 -68.64 0.06
C ASP A 254 33.39 -68.06 0.57
N ILE A 255 32.64 -68.82 1.38
CA ILE A 255 31.37 -68.39 1.97
C ILE A 255 31.63 -67.35 3.07
N ARG A 256 32.62 -67.60 3.92
CA ARG A 256 33.06 -66.67 4.97
C ARG A 256 33.44 -65.32 4.37
N ASP A 257 34.31 -65.33 3.35
CA ASP A 257 34.80 -64.11 2.72
C ASP A 257 33.68 -63.36 1.98
N GLY A 258 32.73 -64.09 1.37
CA GLY A 258 31.52 -63.52 0.79
C GLY A 258 30.64 -62.79 1.81
N ILE A 259 30.34 -63.41 2.94
CA ILE A 259 29.51 -62.79 4.00
C ILE A 259 30.23 -61.59 4.64
N ILE A 260 31.55 -61.69 4.89
CA ILE A 260 32.33 -60.55 5.41
C ILE A 260 32.20 -59.37 4.45
N ARG A 261 32.41 -59.60 3.15
CA ARG A 261 32.29 -58.57 2.12
C ARG A 261 30.89 -57.95 2.09
N ASP A 262 29.83 -58.75 2.13
CA ASP A 262 28.45 -58.25 2.16
C ASP A 262 28.19 -57.39 3.42
N THR A 263 28.68 -57.81 4.59
CA THR A 263 28.53 -57.00 5.82
C THR A 263 29.30 -55.69 5.77
N GLU A 264 30.47 -55.66 5.13
CA GLU A 264 31.26 -54.44 4.90
C GLU A 264 30.57 -53.50 3.91
N ASP A 265 30.00 -54.04 2.84
CA ASP A 265 29.21 -53.27 1.88
C ASP A 265 27.96 -52.67 2.54
N MET A 266 27.28 -53.42 3.41
CA MET A 266 26.13 -52.92 4.19
C MET A 266 26.53 -51.80 5.17
N ASP A 267 27.62 -51.95 5.93
CA ASP A 267 28.09 -50.90 6.84
C ASP A 267 28.51 -49.63 6.07
N ALA A 268 29.14 -49.79 4.91
CA ALA A 268 29.47 -48.67 4.02
C ALA A 268 28.22 -47.93 3.52
N ILE A 269 27.17 -48.65 3.11
CA ILE A 269 25.89 -48.06 2.68
C ILE A 269 25.23 -47.30 3.84
N ILE A 270 25.20 -47.89 5.04
CA ILE A 270 24.63 -47.25 6.25
C ILE A 270 25.40 -45.97 6.58
N GLN A 271 26.73 -46.03 6.57
CA GLN A 271 27.60 -44.88 6.84
C GLN A 271 27.36 -43.74 5.83
N GLN A 272 27.20 -44.08 4.55
CA GLN A 272 26.90 -43.11 3.49
C GLN A 272 25.51 -42.49 3.67
N PHE A 273 24.49 -43.29 3.98
CA PHE A 273 23.13 -42.80 4.21
C PHE A 273 23.07 -41.86 5.43
N ILE A 274 23.72 -42.20 6.53
CA ILE A 274 23.78 -41.32 7.71
C ILE A 274 24.53 -40.03 7.43
N SER A 275 25.62 -40.12 6.67
CA SER A 275 26.38 -38.94 6.26
C SER A 275 25.57 -37.99 5.38
N TYR A 276 24.67 -38.53 4.56
CA TYR A 276 23.71 -37.77 3.74
C TYR A 276 22.61 -37.12 4.59
N VAL A 277 21.98 -37.89 5.49
CA VAL A 277 20.91 -37.41 6.37
C VAL A 277 21.43 -36.32 7.31
N ARG A 278 22.64 -36.50 7.85
CA ARG A 278 23.31 -35.55 8.74
C ARG A 278 23.97 -34.41 7.97
N ASP A 279 23.36 -33.93 6.87
CA ASP A 279 23.79 -32.89 5.90
C ASP A 279 24.57 -31.72 6.52
N GLY A 280 24.33 -31.44 7.80
CA GLY A 280 24.98 -30.35 8.52
C GLY A 280 24.23 -29.06 8.26
N ARG A 281 22.89 -29.13 8.16
CA ARG A 281 22.05 -27.95 7.97
C ARG A 281 22.23 -26.92 9.06
N ASP A 282 22.45 -27.40 10.28
CA ASP A 282 22.75 -26.62 11.49
C ASP A 282 24.15 -26.00 11.48
N GLU A 283 25.02 -26.38 10.53
CA GLU A 283 26.34 -25.77 10.42
C GLU A 283 26.19 -24.34 9.85
N PRO A 284 26.65 -23.31 10.59
CA PRO A 284 26.57 -21.94 10.12
C PRO A 284 27.44 -21.75 8.89
N ARG A 285 26.91 -21.06 7.87
CA ARG A 285 27.69 -20.68 6.70
C ARG A 285 28.65 -19.56 7.08
N ILE A 286 29.95 -19.82 7.05
CA ILE A 286 31.01 -18.87 7.37
C ILE A 286 31.81 -18.49 6.12
N TRP A 287 32.32 -17.26 6.07
CA TRP A 287 33.19 -16.81 4.99
C TRP A 287 34.55 -17.47 5.15
N GLN A 288 34.95 -18.26 4.16
CA GLN A 288 36.22 -18.98 4.19
C GLN A 288 36.79 -19.20 2.80
N ASP A 289 38.09 -19.43 2.77
CA ASP A 289 38.85 -19.78 1.57
C ASP A 289 38.57 -21.25 1.19
N PRO A 290 37.94 -21.51 0.03
CA PRO A 290 37.67 -22.87 -0.42
C PRO A 290 38.94 -23.70 -0.63
N ASN A 291 40.05 -23.07 -1.03
CA ASN A 291 41.29 -23.78 -1.34
C ASN A 291 41.89 -24.40 -0.09
N LYS A 292 41.91 -23.67 1.03
CA LYS A 292 42.35 -24.21 2.33
C LYS A 292 41.52 -25.41 2.78
N LEU A 293 40.22 -25.39 2.50
CA LEU A 293 39.34 -26.51 2.82
C LEU A 293 39.68 -27.75 1.98
N ILE A 294 39.94 -27.56 0.69
CA ILE A 294 40.32 -28.64 -0.24
C ILE A 294 41.68 -29.22 0.15
N GLU A 295 42.67 -28.38 0.42
CA GLU A 295 44.02 -28.79 0.85
C GLU A 295 43.97 -29.66 2.11
N GLN A 296 43.21 -29.24 3.13
CA GLN A 296 43.04 -30.03 4.35
C GLN A 296 42.42 -31.42 4.10
N VAL A 297 41.50 -31.54 3.14
CA VAL A 297 40.93 -32.84 2.79
C VAL A 297 41.95 -33.67 2.02
N ILE A 298 42.67 -33.08 1.05
CA ILE A 298 43.69 -33.78 0.28
C ILE A 298 44.77 -34.33 1.21
N GLU A 299 45.26 -33.54 2.18
CA GLU A 299 46.23 -33.99 3.19
C GLU A 299 45.77 -35.26 3.92
N SER A 300 44.48 -35.38 4.23
CA SER A 300 43.93 -36.57 4.90
C SER A 300 43.90 -37.84 4.03
N PHE A 301 43.90 -37.69 2.70
CA PHE A 301 43.91 -38.81 1.73
C PHE A 301 45.30 -39.09 1.13
N ASN A 302 46.25 -38.15 1.24
CA ASN A 302 47.53 -38.19 0.53
C ASN A 302 48.64 -38.97 1.25
N SER A 303 48.29 -39.88 2.16
CA SER A 303 49.24 -40.82 2.77
C SER A 303 49.83 -41.83 1.76
N SER A 304 49.22 -41.95 0.57
CA SER A 304 49.62 -42.87 -0.51
C SER A 304 50.08 -42.16 -1.81
N GLY A 305 50.14 -40.82 -1.85
CA GLY A 305 50.66 -40.06 -3.01
C GLY A 305 49.78 -40.06 -4.27
N ARG A 306 48.52 -40.50 -4.17
CA ARG A 306 47.62 -40.73 -5.33
C ARG A 306 46.80 -39.52 -5.76
N VAL A 307 46.89 -38.39 -5.05
CA VAL A 307 46.04 -37.20 -5.29
C VAL A 307 46.92 -35.98 -5.55
N GLU A 308 46.83 -35.42 -6.75
CA GLU A 308 47.51 -34.17 -7.13
C GLU A 308 46.51 -32.99 -7.12
N SER A 309 46.94 -31.82 -6.66
CA SER A 309 46.10 -30.62 -6.58
C SER A 309 46.57 -29.53 -7.55
N HIS A 310 45.63 -28.98 -8.32
CA HIS A 310 45.86 -27.85 -9.23
C HIS A 310 44.84 -26.74 -8.95
N LEU A 311 45.00 -26.07 -7.81
CA LEU A 311 44.07 -25.05 -7.33
C LEU A 311 44.35 -23.69 -7.98
N LYS A 312 43.29 -23.00 -8.41
CA LYS A 312 43.34 -21.59 -8.83
C LYS A 312 42.90 -20.70 -7.65
N PRO A 313 43.39 -19.46 -7.55
CA PRO A 313 42.92 -18.54 -6.51
C PRO A 313 41.41 -18.31 -6.64
N LEU A 314 40.68 -18.60 -5.56
CA LEU A 314 39.23 -18.40 -5.46
C LEU A 314 38.93 -17.31 -4.42
N PRO A 315 37.86 -16.50 -4.61
CA PRO A 315 37.41 -15.57 -3.58
C PRO A 315 36.85 -16.34 -2.37
N ASN A 316 36.87 -15.71 -1.20
CA ASN A 316 36.19 -16.27 -0.03
C ASN A 316 34.71 -16.49 -0.33
N LEU A 317 34.19 -17.65 0.06
CA LEU A 317 32.80 -18.03 -0.13
C LEU A 317 32.15 -18.33 1.22
N LYS A 318 30.85 -18.09 1.31
CA LYS A 318 30.06 -18.42 2.50
C LYS A 318 29.68 -19.90 2.44
N LEU A 319 30.43 -20.74 3.15
CA LEU A 319 30.37 -22.21 3.04
C LEU A 319 30.14 -22.86 4.41
N ARG A 320 29.67 -24.11 4.38
CA ARG A 320 29.63 -25.04 5.53
C ARG A 320 30.92 -25.86 5.53
N THR A 321 31.69 -25.81 6.61
CA THR A 321 33.05 -26.39 6.68
C THR A 321 33.01 -27.91 6.69
N LEU A 322 32.28 -28.51 7.63
CA LEU A 322 32.14 -29.96 7.75
C LEU A 322 31.38 -30.55 6.56
N GLY A 323 30.32 -29.87 6.10
CA GLY A 323 29.59 -30.28 4.88
C GLY A 323 30.49 -30.27 3.63
N GLY A 324 31.27 -29.20 3.45
CA GLY A 324 32.22 -29.08 2.33
C GLY A 324 33.32 -30.13 2.37
N LYS A 325 33.92 -30.38 3.55
CA LYS A 325 34.94 -31.42 3.72
C LYS A 325 34.42 -32.80 3.37
N ARG A 326 33.20 -33.14 3.83
CA ARG A 326 32.52 -34.41 3.51
C ARG A 326 32.25 -34.56 2.02
N MET A 327 31.73 -33.51 1.37
CA MET A 327 31.49 -33.52 -0.08
C MET A 327 32.78 -33.81 -0.86
N ILE A 328 33.86 -33.09 -0.56
CA ILE A 328 35.15 -33.27 -1.24
C ILE A 328 35.71 -34.66 -0.96
N GLY A 329 35.66 -35.13 0.29
CA GLY A 329 36.13 -36.47 0.66
C GLY A 329 35.40 -37.58 -0.10
N ASN A 330 34.07 -37.48 -0.22
CA ASN A 330 33.27 -38.44 -0.99
C ASN A 330 33.63 -38.44 -2.49
N LEU A 331 33.91 -37.26 -3.06
CA LEU A 331 34.34 -37.17 -4.47
C LEU A 331 35.71 -37.79 -4.69
N ILE A 332 36.67 -37.52 -3.79
CA ILE A 332 38.01 -38.12 -3.85
C ILE A 332 37.93 -39.64 -3.69
N GLN A 333 37.16 -40.12 -2.70
CA GLN A 333 36.99 -41.55 -2.45
C GLN A 333 36.34 -42.27 -3.64
N ASN A 334 35.34 -41.66 -4.29
CA ASN A 334 34.73 -42.20 -5.51
C ASN A 334 35.69 -42.22 -6.70
N ALA A 335 36.59 -41.23 -6.80
CA ALA A 335 37.58 -41.19 -7.88
C ALA A 335 38.73 -42.20 -7.69
N LEU A 336 38.98 -42.64 -6.45
CA LEU A 336 40.02 -43.61 -6.12
C LEU A 336 39.56 -45.08 -6.20
N ARG A 337 38.23 -45.31 -6.14
CA ARG A 337 37.58 -46.61 -6.35
C ARG A 337 37.61 -47.00 -7.82
#